data_AF-A0A9P4GLQ7-F1
#
_entry.id   AF-A0A9P4GLQ7-F1
#
_cell.length_a   1.000
_cell.length_b   1.000
_cell.length_c   1.000
_cell.angle_alpha   90.00
_cell.angle_beta   90.00
_cell.angle_gamma   90.00
#
_symmetry.space_group_name_H-M   'P 1'
#
loop_
_entity.id
_entity.type
_entity.pdbx_description
1 polymer ?
#
loop_
_entity_poly.entity_id
_entity_poly.type
_entity_poly.pdbx_seq_one_letter_code
_entity_poly.pdbx_strand_id
1 'polypeptide(L)'
;MRFFALTAALIGAVSALPADAVHQSASNFLAPEQNIPDTPPVVEGKSAFTSGTASKRDTGIAISNKSLSKRATLVVDVYYDLNGAGRHEGLYTDTQRCYNLGNGWNDQITSLRVPNGFGCIFYRNNGCGVGDYRLTVPGGNFIPDLRTYNFDDIISSYLCYN
;
A
#
# COMPACT_ATOMS: atom_id res chain seq x y z
N MET A 1 19.20 -6.60 76.66
CA MET A 1 19.83 -7.12 75.42
C MET A 1 18.73 -7.26 74.36
N ARG A 2 18.91 -6.59 73.21
CA ARG A 2 18.51 -6.99 71.83
C ARG A 2 16.99 -7.04 71.53
N PHE A 3 16.40 -6.04 70.85
CA PHE A 3 16.18 -5.87 69.37
C PHE A 3 15.54 -7.11 68.69
N PHE A 4 14.55 -7.11 67.77
CA PHE A 4 14.19 -6.33 66.55
C PHE A 4 12.70 -6.69 66.22
N ALA A 5 11.78 -5.79 65.85
CA ALA A 5 11.51 -5.12 64.55
C ALA A 5 10.25 -5.66 63.82
N LEU A 6 9.44 -4.70 63.37
CA LEU A 6 8.27 -4.82 62.50
C LEU A 6 8.67 -5.27 61.09
N THR A 7 7.88 -6.14 60.47
CA THR A 7 7.96 -6.42 59.03
C THR A 7 6.64 -6.04 58.38
N ALA A 8 6.64 -4.89 57.69
CA ALA A 8 5.57 -4.48 56.79
C ALA A 8 5.72 -5.22 55.45
N ALA A 9 4.63 -5.82 54.95
CA ALA A 9 4.58 -6.43 53.63
C ALA A 9 4.24 -5.35 52.58
N LEU A 10 5.22 -4.99 51.74
CA LEU A 10 5.01 -4.17 50.55
C LEU A 10 4.62 -5.10 49.38
N ILE A 11 3.37 -5.03 48.95
CA ILE A 11 2.91 -5.62 47.69
C ILE A 11 3.26 -4.60 46.59
N GLY A 12 4.33 -4.88 45.84
CA GLY A 12 4.72 -4.09 44.68
C GLY A 12 3.72 -4.28 43.54
N ALA A 13 3.04 -3.21 43.14
CA ALA A 13 2.28 -3.17 41.90
C ALA A 13 3.26 -3.11 40.73
N VAL A 14 3.34 -4.18 39.93
CA VAL A 14 4.04 -4.17 38.65
C VAL A 14 3.15 -3.43 37.67
N SER A 15 3.37 -2.12 37.51
CA SER A 15 2.80 -1.38 36.39
C SER A 15 3.52 -1.85 35.12
N ALA A 16 2.89 -2.78 34.40
CA ALA A 16 3.27 -3.06 33.02
C ALA A 16 3.08 -1.77 32.22
N LEU A 17 4.18 -1.10 31.91
CA LEU A 17 4.16 -0.03 30.91
C LEU A 17 3.62 -0.63 29.62
N PRO A 18 2.71 0.04 28.90
CA PRO A 18 2.38 -0.37 27.55
C PRO A 18 3.70 -0.39 26.78
N ALA A 19 4.06 -1.55 26.24
CA ALA A 19 5.18 -1.66 25.34
C ALA A 19 4.97 -0.60 24.25
N ASP A 20 5.86 0.38 24.21
CA ASP A 20 5.96 1.31 23.10
C ASP A 20 5.83 0.50 21.82
N ALA A 21 4.85 0.89 21.01
CA ALA A 21 4.63 0.31 19.70
C ALA A 21 5.99 0.29 19.00
N VAL A 22 6.51 -0.92 18.84
CA VAL A 22 7.64 -1.20 17.95
C VAL A 22 7.37 -0.40 16.69
N HIS A 23 8.34 0.41 16.27
CA HIS A 23 8.39 0.98 14.92
C HIS A 23 8.34 -0.20 13.92
N GLN A 24 7.15 -0.74 13.69
CA GLN A 24 6.85 -1.51 12.51
C GLN A 24 6.93 -0.49 11.39
N SER A 25 8.03 -0.53 10.64
CA SER A 25 8.14 0.19 9.38
C SER A 25 6.85 -0.06 8.60
N ALA A 26 6.12 1.00 8.29
CA ALA A 26 4.82 0.85 7.63
C ALA A 26 4.96 0.08 6.32
N SER A 27 4.02 -0.82 6.05
CA SER A 27 4.00 -1.65 4.85
C SER A 27 3.79 -0.83 3.58
N ASN A 28 3.18 0.35 3.72
CA ASN A 28 3.17 1.40 2.71
C ASN A 28 3.52 2.75 3.36
N PHE A 29 4.32 3.56 2.67
CA PHE A 29 4.69 4.90 3.10
C PHE A 29 4.67 5.86 1.92
N LEU A 30 4.42 7.15 2.18
CA LEU A 30 4.34 8.14 1.10
C LEU A 30 5.67 8.23 0.35
N ALA A 31 5.59 8.19 -0.98
CA ALA A 31 6.76 8.46 -1.81
C ALA A 31 7.27 9.90 -1.55
N PRO A 32 8.60 10.12 -1.50
CA PRO A 32 9.18 11.44 -1.25
C PRO A 32 8.70 12.52 -2.24
N GLU A 33 8.43 12.10 -3.48
CA GLU A 33 7.91 12.95 -4.54
C GLU A 33 6.52 12.45 -4.98
N GLN A 34 5.56 13.36 -5.08
CA GLN A 34 4.17 13.06 -5.42
C GLN A 34 3.89 13.52 -6.85
N ASN A 35 4.50 12.86 -7.83
CA ASN A 35 4.21 13.05 -9.25
C ASN A 35 3.02 12.19 -9.65
N ILE A 36 1.81 12.72 -9.41
CA ILE A 36 0.56 11.99 -9.64
C ILE A 36 0.22 12.06 -11.14
N PRO A 37 0.24 10.94 -11.89
CA PRO A 37 -0.22 10.92 -13.27
C PRO A 37 -1.74 11.08 -13.34
N ASP A 38 -2.23 11.49 -14.51
CA ASP A 38 -3.67 11.46 -14.79
C ASP A 38 -4.20 10.03 -14.66
N THR A 39 -5.25 9.87 -13.84
CA THR A 39 -5.89 8.59 -13.58
C THR A 39 -7.14 8.41 -14.45
N PRO A 40 -7.41 7.21 -14.98
CA PRO A 40 -8.65 6.96 -15.71
C PRO A 40 -9.87 7.07 -14.77
N PRO A 41 -11.09 7.25 -15.30
CA PRO A 41 -12.28 7.19 -14.47
C PRO A 41 -12.43 5.81 -13.81
N VAL A 42 -12.98 5.76 -12.59
CA VAL A 42 -13.33 4.48 -11.96
C VAL A 42 -14.50 3.87 -12.73
N VAL A 43 -14.27 2.70 -13.31
CA VAL A 43 -15.31 1.89 -13.96
C VAL A 43 -15.31 0.52 -13.32
N GLU A 44 -16.37 0.21 -12.58
CA GLU A 44 -16.53 -1.10 -11.93
C GLU A 44 -16.76 -2.20 -12.97
N GLY A 45 -16.30 -3.42 -12.66
CA GLY A 45 -16.49 -4.59 -13.52
C GLY A 45 -15.63 -4.61 -14.80
N LYS A 46 -14.68 -3.70 -14.96
CA LYS A 46 -13.63 -3.79 -15.98
C LYS A 46 -12.48 -4.66 -15.49
N SER A 47 -11.94 -5.49 -16.38
CA SER A 47 -10.75 -6.30 -16.10
C SER A 47 -9.51 -5.42 -15.94
N ALA A 48 -8.59 -5.86 -15.09
CA ALA A 48 -7.28 -5.23 -14.98
C ALA A 48 -6.50 -5.32 -16.29
N PHE A 49 -5.58 -4.37 -16.50
CA PHE A 49 -4.75 -4.32 -17.70
C PHE A 49 -3.38 -3.72 -17.38
N THR A 50 -2.34 -4.19 -18.07
CA THR A 50 -1.00 -3.61 -17.99
C THR A 50 -0.79 -2.56 -19.08
N SER A 51 0.00 -1.54 -18.78
CA SER A 51 0.44 -0.53 -19.75
C SER A 51 1.89 -0.15 -19.51
N GLY A 52 2.59 0.23 -20.58
CA GLY A 52 4.00 0.62 -20.56
C GLY A 52 4.88 -0.25 -21.47
N THR A 53 5.81 0.41 -22.17
CA THR A 53 6.95 -0.17 -22.89
C THR A 53 8.08 0.84 -22.79
N ALA A 54 9.33 0.41 -22.60
CA ALA A 54 10.50 1.28 -22.58
C ALA A 54 10.62 2.04 -23.91
N SER A 55 10.00 3.23 -23.99
CA SER A 55 10.13 4.10 -25.14
C SER A 55 10.19 5.54 -24.65
N LYS A 56 11.37 6.11 -24.79
CA LYS A 56 11.60 7.56 -24.70
C LYS A 56 10.82 8.23 -25.83
N ARG A 57 9.55 8.53 -25.61
CA ARG A 57 8.80 9.56 -26.32
C ARG A 57 7.44 9.72 -25.65
N ASP A 58 7.40 10.59 -24.64
CA ASP A 58 6.61 11.81 -24.77
C ASP A 58 7.00 12.80 -23.66
N THR A 59 7.46 13.98 -24.06
CA THR A 59 7.55 15.15 -23.17
C THR A 59 6.17 15.79 -23.11
N GLY A 60 5.22 15.09 -22.48
CA GLY A 60 3.97 15.67 -22.05
C GLY A 60 4.10 16.08 -20.60
N ILE A 61 4.47 17.34 -20.33
CA ILE A 61 4.29 17.93 -19.01
C ILE A 61 2.78 18.00 -18.79
N ALA A 62 2.22 16.98 -18.15
CA ALA A 62 0.87 17.03 -17.62
C ALA A 62 0.90 18.00 -16.44
N ILE A 63 0.49 19.25 -16.70
CA ILE A 63 0.18 20.20 -15.65
C ILE A 63 -1.04 19.63 -14.93
N SER A 64 -0.78 18.94 -13.82
CA SER A 64 -1.83 18.39 -12.97
C SER A 64 -2.65 19.55 -12.43
N ASN A 65 -3.81 19.78 -13.03
CA ASN A 65 -4.86 20.56 -12.40
C ASN A 65 -5.26 19.79 -11.16
N LYS A 66 -4.71 20.20 -10.02
CA LYS A 66 -4.97 19.65 -8.69
C LYS A 66 -6.45 19.80 -8.36
N SER A 67 -7.25 18.87 -8.90
CA SER A 67 -8.63 18.67 -8.53
C SER A 67 -8.66 18.28 -7.06
N LEU A 68 -9.47 18.98 -6.27
CA LEU A 68 -9.70 18.65 -4.87
C LEU A 68 -10.59 17.40 -4.82
N SER A 69 -9.99 16.22 -5.02
CA SER A 69 -10.69 14.96 -4.79
C SER A 69 -10.97 14.80 -3.29
N LYS A 70 -12.22 14.46 -2.97
CA LYS A 70 -12.66 14.10 -1.64
C LYS A 70 -11.76 12.97 -1.13
N ARG A 71 -11.03 13.22 -0.04
CA ARG A 71 -10.12 12.26 0.59
C ARG A 71 -10.97 11.13 1.17
N ALA A 72 -10.92 9.97 0.52
CA ALA A 72 -11.43 8.73 1.05
C ALA A 72 -10.23 7.87 1.43
N THR A 73 -10.15 7.47 2.70
CA THR A 73 -9.19 6.44 3.12
C THR A 73 -9.75 5.09 2.68
N LEU A 74 -8.99 4.35 1.88
CA LEU A 74 -9.34 2.99 1.47
C LEU A 74 -8.27 2.00 1.97
N VAL A 75 -8.65 0.73 2.01
CA VAL A 75 -7.74 -0.38 2.34
C VAL A 75 -7.60 -1.25 1.10
N VAL A 76 -6.37 -1.40 0.61
CA VAL A 76 -6.02 -2.33 -0.48
C VAL A 76 -5.43 -3.58 0.15
N ASP A 77 -6.07 -4.74 -0.04
CA ASP A 77 -5.52 -5.99 0.49
C ASP A 77 -4.48 -6.56 -0.47
N VAL A 78 -3.29 -6.86 0.04
CA VAL A 78 -2.19 -7.48 -0.70
C VAL A 78 -1.81 -8.81 -0.09
N TYR A 79 -1.41 -9.77 -0.92
CA TYR A 79 -1.16 -11.14 -0.53
C TYR A 79 0.12 -11.66 -1.15
N TYR A 80 0.88 -12.40 -0.35
CA TYR A 80 2.14 -13.01 -0.74
C TYR A 80 1.94 -14.24 -1.64
N ASP A 81 0.79 -14.93 -1.50
CA ASP A 81 0.48 -16.12 -2.28
C ASP A 81 -0.69 -15.87 -3.24
N LEU A 82 -0.92 -16.83 -4.14
CA LEU A 82 -2.05 -16.87 -5.06
C LEU A 82 -3.39 -16.96 -4.31
N ASN A 83 -4.46 -16.53 -4.99
CA ASN A 83 -5.85 -16.65 -4.55
C ASN A 83 -6.13 -16.08 -3.15
N GLY A 84 -5.37 -15.07 -2.72
CA GLY A 84 -5.58 -14.42 -1.43
C GLY A 84 -5.13 -15.27 -0.25
N ALA A 85 -4.19 -16.19 -0.46
CA ALA A 85 -3.65 -17.04 0.58
C ALA A 85 -2.37 -16.44 1.22
N GLY A 86 -1.84 -17.15 2.22
CA GLY A 86 -0.55 -16.83 2.81
C GLY A 86 -0.53 -15.58 3.68
N ARG A 87 0.65 -14.96 3.78
CA ARG A 87 0.83 -13.66 4.42
C ARG A 87 0.03 -12.61 3.65
N HIS A 88 -0.76 -11.82 4.37
CA HIS A 88 -1.55 -10.74 3.79
C HIS A 88 -1.58 -9.51 4.69
N GLU A 89 -1.83 -8.35 4.09
CA GLU A 89 -1.96 -7.09 4.81
C GLU A 89 -2.87 -6.11 4.07
N GLY A 90 -3.60 -5.31 4.85
CA GLY A 90 -4.37 -4.19 4.34
C GLY A 90 -3.54 -2.91 4.30
N LEU A 91 -3.31 -2.36 3.10
CA LEU A 91 -2.58 -1.12 2.90
C LEU A 91 -3.53 0.08 3.03
N TYR A 92 -3.40 0.81 4.14
CA TYR A 92 -4.19 2.02 4.39
C TYR A 92 -3.71 3.16 3.49
N THR A 93 -4.61 3.61 2.60
CA THR A 93 -4.23 4.43 1.45
C THR A 93 -5.20 5.59 1.30
N ASP A 94 -4.66 6.80 1.09
CA ASP A 94 -5.43 7.95 0.62
C ASP A 94 -5.49 7.96 -0.91
N THR A 95 -6.63 8.35 -1.48
CA THR A 95 -6.72 8.58 -2.93
C THR A 95 -5.81 9.72 -3.40
N GLN A 96 -5.39 9.64 -4.67
CA GLN A 96 -4.52 10.62 -5.32
C GLN A 96 -3.21 10.85 -4.55
N ARG A 97 -2.61 9.77 -4.04
CA ARG A 97 -1.29 9.77 -3.42
C ARG A 97 -0.49 8.55 -3.85
N CYS A 98 0.81 8.76 -4.03
CA CYS A 98 1.75 7.70 -4.33
C CYS A 98 2.36 7.14 -3.04
N TYR A 99 2.33 5.82 -2.92
CA TYR A 99 2.91 5.08 -1.81
C TYR A 99 3.96 4.09 -2.33
N ASN A 100 5.12 4.08 -1.70
CA ASN A 100 6.10 3.02 -1.88
C ASN A 100 5.80 1.88 -0.91
N LEU A 101 6.14 0.66 -1.32
CA LEU A 101 6.00 -0.53 -0.50
C LEU A 101 7.23 -0.73 0.38
N GLY A 102 6.98 -1.02 1.65
CA GLY A 102 7.99 -1.25 2.68
C GLY A 102 7.79 -2.59 3.37
N ASN A 103 8.47 -2.79 4.49
CA ASN A 103 8.22 -3.91 5.41
C ASN A 103 8.21 -5.31 4.75
N GLY A 104 9.06 -5.52 3.73
CA GLY A 104 9.12 -6.78 3.00
C GLY A 104 7.90 -7.06 2.11
N TRP A 105 7.24 -6.03 1.59
CA TRP A 105 6.22 -6.13 0.54
C TRP A 105 6.70 -5.72 -0.85
N ASN A 106 7.82 -5.00 -0.93
CA ASN A 106 8.43 -4.60 -2.19
C ASN A 106 8.81 -5.85 -2.99
N ASP A 107 8.24 -6.00 -4.19
CA ASP A 107 8.47 -7.11 -5.10
C ASP A 107 8.05 -8.47 -4.52
N GLN A 108 6.99 -8.52 -3.71
CA GLN A 108 6.53 -9.74 -3.02
C GLN A 108 5.02 -10.02 -3.14
N ILE A 109 4.30 -9.22 -3.95
CA ILE A 109 2.84 -9.33 -4.05
C ILE A 109 2.51 -10.24 -5.24
N THR A 110 1.72 -11.28 -4.98
CA THR A 110 1.28 -12.27 -5.97
C THR A 110 -0.23 -12.24 -6.22
N SER A 111 -1.02 -11.78 -5.26
CA SER A 111 -2.45 -11.49 -5.45
C SER A 111 -2.88 -10.26 -4.67
N LEU A 112 -3.96 -9.61 -5.09
CA LEU A 112 -4.44 -8.36 -4.47
C LEU A 112 -5.94 -8.12 -4.68
N ARG A 113 -6.51 -7.26 -3.84
CA ARG A 113 -7.91 -6.81 -3.92
C ARG A 113 -8.00 -5.29 -3.82
N VAL A 114 -8.72 -4.70 -4.78
CA VAL A 114 -9.08 -3.28 -4.76
C VAL A 114 -10.56 -3.15 -4.37
N PRO A 115 -10.91 -2.35 -3.35
CA PRO A 115 -12.29 -2.17 -2.92
C PRO A 115 -13.17 -1.54 -4.00
N ASN A 116 -14.49 -1.70 -3.88
CA ASN A 116 -15.47 -1.06 -4.78
C ASN A 116 -15.39 0.47 -4.69
N GLY A 117 -15.71 1.16 -5.78
CA GLY A 117 -15.66 2.64 -5.84
C GLY A 117 -14.26 3.26 -5.97
N PHE A 118 -13.19 2.47 -6.10
CA PHE A 118 -11.81 2.96 -6.22
C PHE A 118 -11.06 2.22 -7.32
N GLY A 119 -10.20 2.87 -8.08
CA GLY A 119 -9.21 2.17 -8.91
C GLY A 119 -7.81 2.32 -8.32
N CYS A 120 -6.91 1.39 -8.61
CA CYS A 120 -5.51 1.52 -8.24
C CYS A 120 -4.60 1.22 -9.43
N ILE A 121 -3.49 1.95 -9.50
CA ILE A 121 -2.41 1.75 -10.44
C ILE A 121 -1.21 1.26 -9.62
N PHE A 122 -0.72 0.07 -9.94
CA PHE A 122 0.46 -0.53 -9.33
C PHE A 122 1.64 -0.37 -10.28
N TYR A 123 2.80 -0.05 -9.75
CA TYR A 123 3.99 0.33 -10.49
C TYR A 123 5.14 -0.60 -10.13
N ARG A 124 5.95 -0.92 -11.13
CA ARG A 124 7.12 -1.77 -10.94
C ARG A 124 8.20 -1.10 -10.09
N ASN A 125 8.40 0.19 -10.28
CA ASN A 125 9.41 0.97 -9.58
C ASN A 125 8.77 1.82 -8.48
N ASN A 126 9.61 2.36 -7.59
CA ASN A 126 9.18 3.33 -6.60
C ASN A 126 8.76 4.67 -7.24
N GLY A 127 7.85 5.40 -6.58
CA GLY A 127 7.50 6.78 -6.93
C GLY A 127 6.47 6.96 -8.04
N CYS A 128 5.70 5.93 -8.40
CA CYS A 128 4.55 6.02 -9.32
C CYS A 128 4.86 6.72 -10.67
N GLY A 129 6.00 6.39 -11.27
CA GLY A 129 6.49 7.06 -12.48
C GLY A 129 5.56 6.96 -13.69
N VAL A 130 5.38 8.08 -14.41
CA VAL A 130 4.47 8.21 -15.57
C VAL A 130 4.83 7.28 -16.74
N GLY A 131 6.11 6.89 -16.87
CA GLY A 131 6.61 6.00 -17.92
C GLY A 131 6.93 4.58 -17.44
N ASP A 132 6.53 4.23 -16.23
CA ASP A 132 6.83 2.92 -15.66
C ASP A 132 5.93 1.80 -16.21
N TYR A 133 6.39 0.56 -16.07
CA TYR A 133 5.53 -0.60 -16.28
C TYR A 133 4.51 -0.68 -15.15
N ARG A 134 3.23 -0.62 -15.50
CA ARG A 134 2.16 -0.47 -14.53
C ARG A 134 0.97 -1.37 -14.82
N LEU A 135 0.34 -1.85 -13.76
CA LEU A 135 -0.91 -2.60 -13.76
C LEU A 135 -2.03 -1.70 -13.22
N THR A 136 -3.05 -1.44 -14.04
CA THR A 136 -4.25 -0.73 -13.62
C THR A 136 -5.31 -1.74 -13.23
N VAL A 137 -5.79 -1.65 -11.99
CA VAL A 137 -6.82 -2.51 -11.41
C VAL A 137 -8.05 -1.65 -11.09
N PRO A 138 -9.12 -1.77 -11.88
CA PRO A 138 -10.36 -1.05 -11.62
C PRO A 138 -11.04 -1.52 -10.31
N GLY A 139 -12.01 -0.75 -9.83
CA GLY A 139 -12.65 -1.02 -8.55
C GLY A 139 -13.46 -2.29 -8.47
N GLY A 140 -13.48 -2.86 -7.26
CA GLY A 140 -14.18 -4.10 -6.95
C GLY A 140 -13.49 -5.37 -7.44
N ASN A 141 -12.30 -5.25 -8.02
CA ASN A 141 -11.59 -6.40 -8.57
C ASN A 141 -10.74 -7.10 -7.50
N PHE A 142 -10.79 -8.43 -7.58
CA PHE A 142 -9.83 -9.32 -6.95
C PHE A 142 -9.00 -9.96 -8.04
N ILE A 143 -7.68 -9.80 -7.95
CA ILE A 143 -6.72 -10.40 -8.88
C ILE A 143 -6.09 -11.61 -8.16
N PRO A 144 -6.56 -12.84 -8.44
CA PRO A 144 -6.09 -14.03 -7.74
C PRO A 144 -4.67 -14.45 -8.15
N ASP A 145 -4.21 -14.01 -9.32
CA ASP A 145 -2.90 -14.37 -9.87
C ASP A 145 -2.35 -13.23 -10.74
N LEU A 146 -1.34 -12.52 -10.23
CA LEU A 146 -0.67 -11.44 -10.96
C LEU A 146 0.22 -11.94 -12.12
N ARG A 147 0.54 -13.23 -12.18
CA ARG A 147 1.31 -13.84 -13.29
C ARG A 147 0.54 -13.77 -14.60
N THR A 148 -0.79 -13.79 -14.54
CA THR A 148 -1.67 -13.60 -15.71
C THR A 148 -1.44 -12.24 -16.39
N TYR A 149 -0.86 -11.28 -15.67
CA TYR A 149 -0.53 -9.94 -16.13
C TYR A 149 0.99 -9.70 -16.26
N ASN A 150 1.83 -10.70 -16.01
CA ASN A 150 3.29 -10.55 -15.85
C ASN A 150 3.67 -9.50 -14.78
N PHE A 151 2.90 -9.44 -13.69
CA PHE A 151 3.06 -8.45 -12.62
C PHE A 151 3.28 -9.06 -11.23
N ASP A 152 3.63 -10.35 -11.20
CA ASP A 152 3.97 -11.11 -10.00
C ASP A 152 5.32 -10.65 -9.43
N ASP A 153 5.40 -10.43 -8.12
CA ASP A 153 6.65 -10.14 -7.41
C ASP A 153 7.50 -9.01 -8.01
N ILE A 154 6.85 -7.97 -8.55
CA ILE A 154 7.54 -6.80 -9.11
C ILE A 154 6.94 -5.47 -8.66
N ILE A 155 5.94 -5.47 -7.79
CA ILE A 155 5.29 -4.24 -7.35
C ILE A 155 6.15 -3.54 -6.31
N SER A 156 6.54 -2.30 -6.56
CA SER A 156 7.31 -1.48 -5.63
C SER A 156 6.54 -0.23 -5.16
N SER A 157 5.61 0.30 -5.96
CA SER A 157 4.76 1.42 -5.54
C SER A 157 3.35 1.34 -6.13
N TYR A 158 2.44 2.14 -5.58
CA TYR A 158 1.06 2.19 -6.04
C TYR A 158 0.39 3.54 -5.76
N LEU A 159 -0.65 3.82 -6.52
CA LEU A 159 -1.51 4.99 -6.37
C LEU A 159 -2.96 4.58 -6.59
N CYS A 160 -3.86 5.03 -5.72
CA CYS A 160 -5.29 4.78 -5.87
C CYS A 160 -6.08 6.06 -6.17
N TYR A 161 -7.22 5.93 -6.84
CA TYR A 161 -8.07 7.01 -7.32
C TYR A 161 -9.55 6.66 -7.17
N ASN A 162 -10.41 7.67 -7.21
CA ASN A 162 -11.87 7.58 -7.17
C ASN A 162 -12.50 8.40 -8.29
#